data_AF-A0A921H4K4-F1
#
_entry.id   AF-A0A921H4K4-F1
#
_cell.length_a   1.000
_cell.length_b   1.000
_cell.length_c   1.000
_cell.angle_alpha   90.00
_cell.angle_beta   90.00
_cell.angle_gamma   90.00
#
_symmetry.space_group_name_H-M   'P 1'
#
loop_
_entity.id
_entity.type
_entity.pdbx_description
1 polymer ?
#
loop_
_entity_poly.entity_id
_entity_poly.type
_entity_poly.pdbx_seq_one_letter_code
_entity_poly.pdbx_strand_id
1 'polypeptide(L)'
;MRMMCKIIFSCLFCMIFFPMVAQQYKTVLPYRMVGGKMIVEMSINGSSRSFIFDTGGRTALTSEICEELGLEVADSLQVTDVNSNQAFYPLVTIQSLLTPDQKINFTNVPALKLSSPSPFECFQADGLIGSDLLARTMVEIDGKAKTITITSAEKASRVSLRKMLPFVKAGMPIIALQAGMGNDIICLFDTGCPSFFSLKESDFDRLKTAGAFQILSEGYGEGSIGVAGMAMADTSLRVQFPLLSVGGTKFQNVTSETSTPPFTLLGVKLLDYGKVTLDYPRGRFYFEAYEPEYDLASKHYNVALRVKDGELIISTVWTSMKGVVEVGDKVTKINGKPVGTYDFCESIINGIPELKAKKKTKLTVQTKRGEKVIVYQKE
;
A
#
# COMPACT_ATOMS: atom_id res chain seq x y z
N MET A 1 -72.53 49.38 -20.17
CA MET A 1 -71.26 49.27 -19.43
C MET A 1 -70.91 47.78 -19.36
N ARG A 2 -69.97 47.31 -20.20
CA ARG A 2 -69.64 45.89 -20.40
C ARG A 2 -68.75 45.39 -19.25
N MET A 3 -69.13 44.31 -18.59
CA MET A 3 -68.33 43.65 -17.56
C MET A 3 -67.59 42.46 -18.20
N MET A 4 -66.28 42.61 -18.41
CA MET A 4 -65.40 41.56 -18.94
C MET A 4 -65.03 40.58 -17.82
N CYS A 5 -65.47 39.33 -17.94
CA CYS A 5 -64.98 38.21 -17.14
C CYS A 5 -63.68 37.67 -17.78
N LYS A 6 -62.54 37.82 -17.10
CA LYS A 6 -61.28 37.17 -17.48
C LYS A 6 -61.22 35.78 -16.84
N ILE A 7 -61.32 34.74 -17.66
CA ILE A 7 -61.05 33.36 -17.25
C ILE A 7 -59.54 33.14 -17.36
N ILE A 8 -58.88 32.90 -16.23
CA ILE A 8 -57.47 32.51 -16.15
C ILE A 8 -57.42 30.98 -16.21
N PHE A 9 -56.96 30.43 -17.34
CA PHE A 9 -56.62 29.01 -17.47
C PHE A 9 -55.29 28.76 -16.75
N SER A 10 -55.33 28.13 -15.58
CA SER A 10 -54.15 27.61 -14.89
C SER A 10 -53.81 26.24 -15.48
N CYS A 11 -52.79 26.18 -16.36
CA CYS A 11 -52.20 24.92 -16.79
C CYS A 11 -51.34 24.35 -15.66
N LEU A 12 -51.87 23.35 -14.94
CA LEU A 12 -51.13 22.58 -13.94
C LEU A 12 -50.14 21.65 -14.67
N PHE A 13 -48.90 22.10 -14.85
CA PHE A 13 -47.81 21.28 -15.37
C PHE A 13 -47.41 20.26 -14.29
N CYS A 14 -47.99 19.07 -14.34
CA CYS A 14 -47.65 17.97 -13.44
C CYS A 14 -46.27 17.44 -13.83
N MET A 15 -45.19 18.01 -13.26
CA MET A 15 -43.86 17.40 -13.33
C MET A 15 -43.89 16.10 -12.52
N ILE A 16 -44.09 14.98 -13.21
CA ILE A 16 -43.85 13.66 -12.65
C ILE A 16 -42.34 13.53 -12.45
N PHE A 17 -41.87 13.86 -11.25
CA PHE A 17 -40.53 13.50 -10.80
C PHE A 17 -40.50 11.99 -10.62
N PHE A 18 -40.05 11.26 -11.63
CA PHE A 18 -39.57 9.89 -11.42
C PHE A 18 -38.31 10.01 -10.56
N PRO A 19 -38.28 9.48 -9.32
CA PRO A 19 -37.02 9.34 -8.62
C PRO A 19 -36.15 8.41 -9.47
N MET A 20 -35.09 8.97 -10.05
CA MET A 20 -34.04 8.19 -10.69
C MET A 20 -33.39 7.37 -9.58
N VAL A 21 -33.91 6.16 -9.34
CA VAL A 21 -33.27 5.19 -8.46
C VAL A 21 -31.96 4.83 -9.15
N ALA A 22 -30.87 5.44 -8.70
CA ALA A 22 -29.54 5.09 -9.17
C ALA A 22 -29.36 3.58 -9.00
N GLN A 23 -29.04 2.90 -10.11
CA GLN A 23 -28.92 1.46 -10.13
C GLN A 23 -27.72 1.06 -9.27
N GLN A 24 -28.00 0.34 -8.17
CA GLN A 24 -26.96 -0.15 -7.29
C GLN A 24 -26.08 -1.13 -8.07
N TYR A 25 -24.79 -0.82 -8.22
CA TYR A 25 -23.82 -1.73 -8.81
C TYR A 25 -22.95 -2.38 -7.73
N LYS A 26 -22.59 -3.63 -7.97
CA LYS A 26 -21.69 -4.42 -7.12
C LYS A 26 -20.85 -5.33 -8.00
N THR A 27 -19.54 -5.22 -7.88
CA THR A 27 -18.58 -6.19 -8.41
C THR A 27 -17.81 -6.83 -7.25
N VAL A 28 -17.24 -8.01 -7.51
CA VAL A 28 -16.31 -8.68 -6.59
C VAL A 28 -15.09 -9.08 -7.41
N LEU A 29 -13.95 -8.46 -7.09
CA LEU A 29 -12.67 -8.72 -7.74
C LEU A 29 -11.86 -9.67 -6.85
N PRO A 30 -11.46 -10.86 -7.34
CA PRO A 30 -10.41 -11.62 -6.67
C PRO A 30 -9.08 -10.86 -6.76
N TYR A 31 -8.23 -10.99 -5.74
CA TYR A 31 -6.86 -10.50 -5.81
C TYR A 31 -5.85 -11.58 -5.44
N ARG A 32 -4.64 -11.44 -5.97
CA ARG A 32 -3.48 -12.27 -5.60
C ARG A 32 -2.41 -11.39 -4.96
N MET A 33 -1.59 -11.98 -4.09
CA MET A 33 -0.42 -11.30 -3.53
C MET A 33 0.81 -11.64 -4.36
N VAL A 34 1.55 -10.62 -4.82
CA VAL A 34 2.83 -10.78 -5.54
C VAL A 34 3.82 -9.78 -4.97
N GLY A 35 4.94 -10.26 -4.40
CA GLY A 35 5.96 -9.39 -3.79
C GLY A 35 5.41 -8.46 -2.69
N GLY A 36 4.36 -8.88 -1.97
CA GLY A 36 3.69 -8.07 -0.95
C GLY A 36 2.70 -7.03 -1.50
N LYS A 37 2.43 -7.02 -2.81
CA LYS A 37 1.43 -6.15 -3.45
C LYS A 37 0.15 -6.93 -3.76
N MET A 38 -1.00 -6.30 -3.58
CA MET A 38 -2.29 -6.84 -4.02
C MET A 38 -2.45 -6.59 -5.52
N ILE A 39 -2.63 -7.64 -6.31
CA ILE A 39 -2.84 -7.54 -7.75
C ILE A 39 -4.25 -7.96 -8.13
N VAL A 40 -4.94 -7.10 -8.87
CA VAL A 40 -6.28 -7.31 -9.43
C VAL A 40 -6.24 -7.26 -10.95
N GLU A 41 -7.22 -7.89 -11.59
CA GLU A 41 -7.42 -7.81 -13.04
C GLU A 41 -8.48 -6.77 -13.37
N MET A 42 -8.19 -5.91 -14.35
CA MET A 42 -9.13 -4.97 -14.97
C MET A 42 -9.03 -5.09 -16.50
N SER A 43 -10.04 -4.63 -17.22
CA SER A 43 -10.06 -4.66 -18.69
C SER A 43 -9.90 -3.27 -19.28
N ILE A 44 -8.92 -3.10 -20.16
CA ILE A 44 -8.75 -1.91 -21.02
C ILE A 44 -8.86 -2.36 -22.48
N ASN A 45 -9.76 -1.76 -23.25
CA ASN A 45 -10.02 -2.10 -24.66
C ASN A 45 -10.29 -3.59 -24.92
N GLY A 46 -10.90 -4.29 -23.94
CA GLY A 46 -11.22 -5.72 -24.01
C GLY A 46 -10.10 -6.66 -23.61
N SER A 47 -8.88 -6.15 -23.33
CA SER A 47 -7.76 -6.95 -22.84
C SER A 47 -7.69 -6.92 -21.31
N SER A 48 -7.56 -8.09 -20.69
CA SER A 48 -7.28 -8.21 -19.25
C SER A 48 -5.87 -7.72 -18.95
N ARG A 49 -5.73 -6.90 -17.91
CA ARG A 49 -4.49 -6.25 -17.48
C ARG A 49 -4.39 -6.32 -15.97
N SER A 50 -3.17 -6.56 -15.48
CA SER A 50 -2.89 -6.68 -14.05
C SER A 50 -2.58 -5.31 -13.44
N PHE A 51 -3.19 -4.98 -12.31
CA PHE A 51 -2.94 -3.73 -11.59
C PHE A 51 -2.62 -3.97 -10.12
N ILE A 52 -1.68 -3.19 -9.58
CA ILE A 52 -1.51 -3.07 -8.14
C ILE A 52 -2.73 -2.33 -7.57
N PHE A 53 -3.41 -2.90 -6.59
CA PHE A 53 -4.46 -2.23 -5.84
C PHE A 53 -3.87 -1.49 -4.65
N ASP A 54 -3.87 -0.16 -4.68
CA ASP A 54 -3.16 0.68 -3.71
C ASP A 54 -4.07 1.80 -3.19
N THR A 55 -4.53 1.65 -1.95
CA THR A 55 -5.38 2.63 -1.27
C THR A 55 -4.66 3.91 -0.84
N GLY A 56 -3.32 3.91 -0.86
CA GLY A 56 -2.48 5.08 -0.60
C GLY A 56 -1.99 5.79 -1.87
N GLY A 57 -2.16 5.15 -3.03
CA GLY A 57 -1.68 5.63 -4.33
C GLY A 57 -2.71 6.37 -5.17
N ARG A 58 -2.23 6.90 -6.31
CA ARG A 58 -3.02 7.45 -7.41
C ARG A 58 -2.97 6.52 -8.61
N THR A 59 -4.06 6.46 -9.36
CA THR A 59 -4.15 5.61 -10.54
C THR A 59 -3.05 5.96 -11.54
N ALA A 60 -2.34 4.94 -12.04
CA ALA A 60 -1.16 5.10 -12.87
C ALA A 60 -1.04 3.96 -13.89
N LEU A 61 -0.36 4.23 -14.99
CA LEU A 61 0.01 3.27 -16.03
C LEU A 61 1.52 3.32 -16.27
N THR A 62 2.08 2.16 -16.61
CA THR A 62 3.46 2.06 -17.10
C THR A 62 3.61 2.79 -18.44
N SER A 63 4.83 3.25 -18.75
CA SER A 63 5.10 3.94 -20.02
C SER A 63 4.81 3.04 -21.22
N GLU A 64 5.18 1.77 -21.10
CA GLU A 64 5.04 0.72 -22.10
C GLU A 64 3.57 0.53 -22.49
N ILE A 65 2.67 0.51 -21.49
CA ILE A 65 1.23 0.36 -21.70
C ILE A 65 0.60 1.63 -22.28
N CYS A 66 1.10 2.81 -21.90
CA CYS A 66 0.64 4.06 -22.50
C CYS A 66 0.98 4.10 -23.99
N GLU A 67 2.16 3.63 -24.38
CA GLU A 67 2.63 3.58 -25.76
C GLU A 67 1.89 2.50 -26.57
N GLU A 68 1.69 1.31 -25.99
CA GLU A 68 0.90 0.23 -26.61
C GLU A 68 -0.53 0.69 -26.95
N LEU A 69 -1.15 1.45 -26.05
CA LEU A 69 -2.51 1.95 -26.19
C LEU A 69 -2.60 3.27 -26.98
N GLY A 70 -1.47 3.87 -27.37
CA GLY A 70 -1.42 5.16 -28.07
C GLY A 70 -2.01 6.31 -27.25
N LEU A 71 -1.83 6.31 -25.92
CA LEU A 71 -2.36 7.34 -25.03
C LEU A 71 -1.52 8.62 -25.11
N GLU A 72 -2.17 9.72 -25.47
CA GLU A 72 -1.55 11.04 -25.50
C GLU A 72 -1.50 11.68 -24.11
N VAL A 73 -0.38 12.36 -23.83
CA VAL A 73 -0.23 13.16 -22.60
C VAL A 73 -1.06 14.42 -22.73
N ALA A 74 -2.00 14.61 -21.80
CA ALA A 74 -2.91 15.75 -21.80
C ALA A 74 -2.47 16.86 -20.83
N ASP A 75 -1.75 16.52 -19.76
CA ASP A 75 -1.33 17.46 -18.70
C ASP A 75 -0.17 16.86 -17.88
N SER A 76 0.22 17.51 -16.78
CA SER A 76 1.13 16.96 -15.78
C SER A 76 0.66 17.28 -14.35
N LEU A 77 0.97 16.40 -13.40
CA LEU A 77 0.61 16.57 -11.99
C LEU A 77 1.86 16.47 -11.11
N GLN A 78 2.01 17.40 -10.17
CA GLN A 78 3.00 17.26 -9.11
C GLN A 78 2.52 16.21 -8.09
N VAL A 79 3.33 15.18 -7.88
CA VAL A 79 3.04 14.08 -6.94
C VAL A 79 4.20 13.95 -5.96
N THR A 80 3.88 13.80 -4.68
CA THR A 80 4.83 13.42 -3.63
C THR A 80 4.78 11.91 -3.46
N ASP A 81 5.91 11.22 -3.61
CA ASP A 81 5.98 9.77 -3.46
C ASP A 81 6.22 9.32 -1.99
N VAL A 82 6.34 8.00 -1.78
CA VAL A 82 6.62 7.39 -0.46
C VAL A 82 8.00 7.70 0.10
N ASN A 83 8.89 8.31 -0.67
CA ASN A 83 10.21 8.77 -0.24
C ASN A 83 10.24 10.30 -0.07
N SER A 84 9.07 10.95 -0.05
CA SER A 84 8.90 12.41 0.05
C SER A 84 9.51 13.21 -1.11
N ASN A 85 9.81 12.56 -2.24
CA ASN A 85 10.27 13.24 -3.45
C ASN A 85 9.07 13.80 -4.21
N GLN A 86 9.17 15.06 -4.62
CA GLN A 86 8.19 15.70 -5.49
C GLN A 86 8.65 15.61 -6.94
N ALA A 87 7.81 15.06 -7.81
CA ALA A 87 8.05 15.04 -9.25
C ALA A 87 6.76 15.36 -10.02
N PHE A 88 6.92 15.97 -11.19
CA PHE A 88 5.82 16.15 -12.13
C PHE A 88 5.70 14.90 -12.99
N TYR A 89 4.54 14.27 -12.95
CA TYR A 89 4.23 13.10 -13.77
C TYR A 89 3.27 13.49 -14.89
N PRO A 90 3.51 13.06 -16.14
CA PRO A 90 2.56 13.24 -17.22
C PRO A 90 1.23 12.55 -16.89
N LEU A 91 0.12 13.16 -17.31
CA LEU A 91 -1.23 12.61 -17.18
C LEU A 91 -1.73 12.12 -18.54
N VAL A 92 -2.25 10.90 -18.56
CA VAL A 92 -2.98 10.30 -19.67
C VAL A 92 -4.42 10.01 -19.26
N THR A 93 -5.31 9.79 -20.23
CA THR A 93 -6.71 9.44 -19.97
C THR A 93 -7.02 8.04 -20.48
N ILE A 94 -7.42 7.14 -19.59
CA ILE A 94 -7.97 5.83 -19.95
C ILE A 94 -9.45 6.02 -20.23
N GLN A 95 -9.85 5.82 -21.49
CA GLN A 95 -11.24 6.07 -21.92
C GLN A 95 -12.23 5.15 -21.22
N SER A 96 -11.90 3.87 -21.06
CA SER A 96 -12.72 2.87 -20.39
C SER A 96 -11.85 1.87 -19.65
N LEU A 97 -12.14 1.71 -18.36
CA LEU A 97 -11.51 0.75 -17.46
C LEU A 97 -12.61 -0.07 -16.79
N LEU A 98 -12.74 -1.33 -17.24
CA LEU A 98 -13.85 -2.21 -16.89
C LEU A 98 -13.45 -3.23 -15.83
N THR A 99 -14.37 -3.54 -14.93
CA THR A 99 -14.24 -4.75 -14.10
C THR A 99 -14.41 -5.99 -14.99
N PRO A 100 -13.79 -7.14 -14.65
CA PRO A 100 -13.88 -8.35 -15.47
C PRO A 100 -15.31 -8.84 -15.71
N ASP A 101 -16.22 -8.60 -14.75
CA ASP A 101 -17.65 -8.92 -14.88
C ASP A 101 -18.48 -7.86 -15.62
N GLN A 102 -17.82 -6.82 -16.15
CA GLN A 102 -18.38 -5.70 -16.92
C GLN A 102 -19.48 -4.91 -16.20
N LYS A 103 -19.64 -5.08 -14.88
CA LYS A 103 -20.67 -4.38 -14.09
C LYS A 103 -20.30 -2.94 -13.75
N ILE A 104 -19.01 -2.63 -13.72
CA ILE A 104 -18.52 -1.27 -13.48
C ILE A 104 -17.59 -0.88 -14.62
N ASN A 105 -17.88 0.26 -15.23
CA ASN A 105 -17.00 0.92 -16.19
C ASN A 105 -16.59 2.27 -15.63
N PHE A 106 -15.31 2.42 -15.32
CA PHE A 106 -14.75 3.74 -15.03
C PHE A 106 -14.37 4.39 -16.35
N THR A 107 -15.03 5.50 -16.68
CA THR A 107 -14.82 6.23 -17.93
C THR A 107 -13.99 7.48 -17.71
N ASN A 108 -13.15 7.85 -18.68
CA ASN A 108 -12.30 9.03 -18.63
C ASN A 108 -11.42 9.08 -17.37
N VAL A 109 -10.76 7.96 -17.06
CA VAL A 109 -9.94 7.82 -15.87
C VAL A 109 -8.61 8.53 -16.08
N PRO A 110 -8.30 9.59 -15.30
CA PRO A 110 -6.96 10.17 -15.32
C PRO A 110 -5.98 9.17 -14.70
N ALA A 111 -4.86 8.94 -15.37
CA ALA A 111 -3.78 8.08 -14.89
C ALA A 111 -2.42 8.77 -15.06
N LEU A 112 -1.56 8.64 -14.07
CA LEU A 112 -0.16 9.08 -14.18
C LEU A 112 0.59 8.14 -15.14
N LYS A 113 1.34 8.69 -16.10
CA LYS A 113 2.31 7.93 -16.90
C LYS A 113 3.59 7.81 -16.07
N LEU A 114 3.92 6.59 -15.66
CA LEU A 114 5.15 6.30 -14.91
C LEU A 114 6.35 6.30 -15.85
N SER A 115 7.53 6.70 -15.37
CA SER A 115 8.79 6.61 -16.11
C SER A 115 9.17 5.15 -16.40
N SER A 116 9.91 4.93 -17.48
CA SER A 116 10.59 3.66 -17.76
C SER A 116 12.05 3.72 -17.28
N PRO A 117 12.61 2.67 -16.63
CA PRO A 117 11.91 1.44 -16.24
C PRO A 117 10.89 1.70 -15.13
N SER A 118 9.79 0.95 -15.16
CA SER A 118 8.68 1.13 -14.23
C SER A 118 9.09 0.70 -12.82
N PRO A 119 8.71 1.46 -11.76
CA PRO A 119 8.86 1.00 -10.38
C PRO A 119 8.03 -0.27 -10.08
N PHE A 120 7.12 -0.67 -10.99
CA PHE A 120 6.26 -1.83 -10.87
C PHE A 120 6.69 -3.03 -11.72
N GLU A 121 7.80 -2.93 -12.45
CA GLU A 121 8.27 -3.97 -13.38
C GLU A 121 8.32 -5.36 -12.72
N CYS A 122 8.81 -5.44 -11.48
CA CYS A 122 8.89 -6.70 -10.75
C CYS A 122 7.53 -7.29 -10.34
N PHE A 123 6.42 -6.55 -10.34
CA PHE A 123 5.14 -7.08 -9.89
C PHE A 123 4.26 -7.62 -11.03
N GLN A 124 4.77 -7.59 -12.26
CA GLN A 124 4.02 -7.98 -13.46
C GLN A 124 2.67 -7.24 -13.52
N ALA A 125 2.73 -5.92 -13.32
CA ALA A 125 1.57 -5.06 -13.29
C ALA A 125 1.73 -3.94 -14.33
N ASP A 126 0.66 -3.73 -15.09
CA ASP A 126 0.54 -2.73 -16.14
C ASP A 126 0.29 -1.33 -15.58
N GLY A 127 -0.06 -1.26 -14.30
CA GLY A 127 -0.32 -0.02 -13.60
C GLY A 127 -0.74 -0.21 -12.14
N LEU A 128 -1.31 0.84 -11.58
CA LEU A 128 -1.82 0.92 -10.22
C LEU A 128 -3.24 1.47 -10.24
N ILE A 129 -4.12 0.89 -9.42
CA ILE A 129 -5.45 1.42 -9.11
C ILE A 129 -5.37 2.14 -7.79
N GLY A 130 -5.52 3.46 -7.83
CA GLY A 130 -5.43 4.34 -6.67
C GLY A 130 -6.77 4.61 -6.01
N SER A 131 -6.72 5.28 -4.85
CA SER A 131 -7.93 5.72 -4.15
C SER A 131 -8.75 6.75 -4.93
N ASP A 132 -8.12 7.46 -5.86
CA ASP A 132 -8.76 8.45 -6.73
C ASP A 132 -9.83 7.83 -7.64
N LEU A 133 -9.59 6.63 -8.17
CA LEU A 133 -10.60 5.89 -8.94
C LEU A 133 -11.81 5.49 -8.08
N LEU A 134 -11.56 5.21 -6.80
CA LEU A 134 -12.52 4.61 -5.87
C LEU A 134 -13.31 5.64 -5.06
N ALA A 135 -12.99 6.93 -5.18
CA ALA A 135 -13.48 8.01 -4.32
C ALA A 135 -15.01 8.15 -4.23
N ARG A 136 -15.76 7.59 -5.19
CA ARG A 136 -17.24 7.60 -5.23
C ARG A 136 -17.88 6.26 -4.85
N THR A 137 -17.09 5.30 -4.40
CA THR A 137 -17.52 3.92 -4.14
C THR A 137 -17.31 3.54 -2.69
N MET A 138 -18.01 2.49 -2.24
CA MET A 138 -17.60 1.76 -1.05
C MET A 138 -16.80 0.53 -1.47
N VAL A 139 -15.69 0.29 -0.78
CA VAL A 139 -14.75 -0.78 -1.08
C VAL A 139 -14.59 -1.66 0.16
N GLU A 140 -14.97 -2.92 0.08
CA GLU A 140 -14.68 -3.91 1.12
C GLU A 140 -13.55 -4.83 0.66
N ILE A 141 -12.52 -4.97 1.47
CA ILE A 141 -11.36 -5.82 1.23
C ILE A 141 -11.38 -6.93 2.29
N ASP A 142 -11.58 -8.17 1.85
CA ASP A 142 -11.60 -9.35 2.70
C ASP A 142 -10.28 -10.10 2.58
N GLY A 143 -9.46 -10.05 3.63
CA GLY A 143 -8.13 -10.66 3.64
C GLY A 143 -8.14 -12.19 3.52
N LYS A 144 -9.11 -12.84 4.16
CA LYS A 144 -9.24 -14.31 4.15
C LYS A 144 -9.82 -14.83 2.84
N ALA A 145 -10.85 -14.16 2.32
CA ALA A 145 -11.45 -14.53 1.03
C ALA A 145 -10.58 -14.09 -0.16
N LYS A 146 -9.63 -13.16 0.06
CA LYS A 146 -8.83 -12.50 -0.97
C LYS A 146 -9.67 -11.86 -2.06
N THR A 147 -10.67 -11.09 -1.64
CA THR A 147 -11.59 -10.39 -2.55
C THR A 147 -11.72 -8.92 -2.21
N ILE A 148 -11.91 -8.10 -3.24
CA ILE A 148 -12.28 -6.69 -3.16
C ILE A 148 -13.70 -6.55 -3.70
N THR A 149 -14.64 -6.16 -2.87
CA THR A 149 -16.00 -5.85 -3.28
C THR A 149 -16.14 -4.35 -3.47
N ILE A 150 -16.44 -3.90 -4.69
CA ILE A 150 -16.71 -2.48 -4.99
C ILE A 150 -18.21 -2.33 -5.19
N THR A 151 -18.81 -1.42 -4.45
CA THR A 151 -20.25 -1.11 -4.53
C THR A 151 -20.49 0.37 -4.69
N SER A 152 -21.58 0.71 -5.36
CA SER A 152 -22.14 2.06 -5.33
C SER A 152 -22.56 2.44 -3.89
N ALA A 153 -22.40 3.72 -3.56
CA ALA A 153 -22.46 4.19 -2.18
C ALA A 153 -23.80 4.85 -1.81
N GLU A 154 -24.91 4.52 -2.47
CA GLU A 154 -26.22 5.14 -2.18
C GLU A 154 -26.68 4.84 -0.75
N LYS A 155 -26.34 3.64 -0.24
CA LYS A 155 -26.58 3.22 1.14
C LYS A 155 -25.27 3.16 1.90
N ALA A 156 -25.31 3.50 3.19
CA ALA A 156 -24.17 3.33 4.08
C ALA A 156 -23.84 1.85 4.27
N SER A 157 -22.59 1.58 4.65
CA SER A 157 -22.19 0.24 5.09
C SER A 157 -23.10 -0.30 6.20
N ARG A 158 -23.39 -1.60 6.14
CA ARG A 158 -24.14 -2.31 7.20
C ARG A 158 -23.26 -2.66 8.40
N VAL A 159 -21.95 -2.43 8.32
CA VAL A 159 -21.01 -2.68 9.40
C VAL A 159 -21.32 -1.77 10.59
N SER A 160 -21.21 -2.33 11.79
CA SER A 160 -21.48 -1.59 13.03
C SER A 160 -20.60 -0.35 13.16
N LEU A 161 -21.20 0.79 13.55
CA LEU A 161 -20.45 2.02 13.85
C LEU A 161 -19.45 1.87 14.99
N ARG A 162 -19.55 0.82 15.83
CA ARG A 162 -18.54 0.52 16.86
C ARG A 162 -17.19 0.10 16.27
N LYS A 163 -17.17 -0.35 15.01
CA LYS A 163 -15.97 -0.75 14.27
C LYS A 163 -15.45 0.37 13.36
N MET A 164 -16.06 1.55 13.42
CA MET A 164 -15.85 2.66 12.51
C MET A 164 -14.82 3.63 13.07
N LEU A 165 -13.88 4.04 12.22
CA LEU A 165 -12.98 5.16 12.42
C LEU A 165 -13.26 6.20 11.32
N PRO A 166 -13.46 7.49 11.66
CA PRO A 166 -13.65 8.51 10.65
C PRO A 166 -12.33 8.79 9.92
N PHE A 167 -12.43 9.14 8.64
CA PHE A 167 -11.29 9.70 7.93
C PHE A 167 -10.95 11.06 8.52
N VAL A 168 -9.67 11.31 8.78
CA VAL A 168 -9.15 12.62 9.23
C VAL A 168 -9.23 13.64 8.08
N LYS A 169 -9.10 13.17 6.84
CA LYS A 169 -9.20 13.98 5.62
C LYS A 169 -10.03 13.24 4.57
N ALA A 170 -10.97 13.93 3.93
CA ALA A 170 -11.77 13.35 2.84
C ALA A 170 -10.89 12.88 1.67
N GLY A 171 -11.32 11.81 1.01
CA GLY A 171 -10.69 11.27 -0.21
C GLY A 171 -9.53 10.30 0.00
N MET A 172 -8.96 10.20 1.21
CA MET A 172 -7.94 9.21 1.55
C MET A 172 -8.29 8.50 2.86
N PRO A 173 -7.99 7.20 3.01
CA PRO A 173 -8.29 6.43 4.21
C PRO A 173 -7.29 6.72 5.33
N ILE A 174 -7.17 7.99 5.72
CA ILE A 174 -6.32 8.45 6.81
C ILE A 174 -7.14 8.40 8.10
N ILE A 175 -6.68 7.64 9.09
CA ILE A 175 -7.40 7.36 10.34
C ILE A 175 -6.50 7.62 11.56
N ALA A 176 -7.12 8.00 12.66
CA ALA A 176 -6.44 8.06 13.96
C ALA A 176 -6.51 6.68 14.63
N LEU A 177 -5.37 6.20 15.11
CA LEU A 177 -5.19 4.97 15.87
C LEU A 177 -4.63 5.28 17.24
N GLN A 178 -4.87 4.40 18.21
CA GLN A 178 -4.13 4.44 19.46
C GLN A 178 -2.76 3.78 19.26
N ALA A 179 -1.69 4.41 19.73
CA ALA A 179 -0.33 3.89 19.68
C ALA A 179 0.41 4.08 21.00
N GLY A 180 0.44 3.05 21.84
CA GLY A 180 0.83 3.16 23.24
C GLY A 180 -0.32 3.64 24.12
N MET A 181 -0.12 3.63 25.45
CA MET A 181 -1.15 4.13 26.38
C MET A 181 -1.26 5.65 26.27
N GLY A 182 -2.49 6.15 26.06
CA GLY A 182 -2.79 7.60 26.05
C GLY A 182 -2.23 8.39 24.87
N ASN A 183 -1.78 7.71 23.82
CA ASN A 183 -1.12 8.31 22.67
C ASN A 183 -1.86 7.94 21.38
N ASP A 184 -2.04 8.93 20.51
CA ASP A 184 -2.65 8.74 19.19
C ASP A 184 -1.62 8.90 18.07
N ILE A 185 -1.90 8.26 16.94
CA ILE A 185 -1.14 8.38 15.71
C ILE A 185 -2.08 8.43 14.50
N ILE A 186 -1.77 9.31 13.56
CA ILE A 186 -2.54 9.46 12.31
C ILE A 186 -1.84 8.63 11.23
N CYS A 187 -2.56 7.66 10.67
CA CYS A 187 -2.01 6.71 9.71
C CYS A 187 -2.84 6.68 8.42
N LEU A 188 -2.18 6.52 7.28
CA LEU A 188 -2.83 6.16 6.03
C LEU A 188 -2.98 4.64 5.96
N PHE A 189 -4.19 4.13 5.73
CA PHE A 189 -4.35 2.73 5.35
C PHE A 189 -3.91 2.53 3.90
N ASP A 190 -2.85 1.77 3.71
CA ASP A 190 -2.10 1.70 2.45
C ASP A 190 -1.89 0.23 2.06
N THR A 191 -2.68 -0.28 1.12
CA THR A 191 -2.50 -1.63 0.58
C THR A 191 -1.28 -1.78 -0.32
N GLY A 192 -0.66 -0.68 -0.73
CA GLY A 192 0.66 -0.65 -1.37
C GLY A 192 1.80 -0.85 -0.37
N CYS A 193 1.60 -0.63 0.93
CA CYS A 193 2.60 -0.88 1.96
C CYS A 193 2.62 -2.38 2.36
N PRO A 194 3.72 -3.12 2.14
CA PRO A 194 3.78 -4.57 2.39
C PRO A 194 3.93 -4.94 3.88
N SER A 195 4.15 -3.98 4.78
CA SER A 195 4.29 -4.22 6.22
C SER A 195 2.93 -4.14 6.92
N PHE A 196 2.92 -4.38 8.24
CA PHE A 196 1.74 -4.10 9.07
C PHE A 196 1.71 -2.61 9.46
N PHE A 197 2.87 -2.07 9.82
CA PHE A 197 3.03 -0.69 10.23
C PHE A 197 4.35 -0.14 9.70
N SER A 198 4.36 1.11 9.25
CA SER A 198 5.56 1.85 8.85
C SER A 198 5.52 3.23 9.50
N LEU A 199 6.46 3.51 10.40
CA LEU A 199 6.44 4.71 11.23
C LEU A 199 7.19 5.84 10.54
N LYS A 200 6.57 6.99 10.32
CA LYS A 200 7.31 8.15 9.81
C LYS A 200 8.16 8.77 10.92
N GLU A 201 9.31 9.35 10.56
CA GLU A 201 10.27 9.92 11.53
C GLU A 201 9.66 10.99 12.44
N SER A 202 8.87 11.91 11.90
CA SER A 202 8.22 12.95 12.71
C SER A 202 7.23 12.40 13.76
N ASP A 203 6.55 11.28 13.47
CA ASP A 203 5.73 10.60 14.48
C ASP A 203 6.58 9.83 15.48
N PHE A 204 7.70 9.25 15.03
CA PHE A 204 8.67 8.62 15.92
C PHE A 204 9.17 9.60 16.99
N ASP A 205 9.62 10.80 16.62
CA ASP A 205 10.18 11.77 17.58
C ASP A 205 9.14 12.21 18.62
N ARG A 206 7.92 12.47 18.16
CA ARG A 206 6.78 12.82 19.02
C ARG A 206 6.47 11.71 20.02
N LEU A 207 6.35 10.46 19.54
CA LEU A 207 5.93 9.31 20.35
C LEU A 207 7.05 8.76 21.24
N LYS A 208 8.32 8.93 20.84
CA LYS A 208 9.49 8.65 21.69
C LYS A 208 9.45 9.48 22.96
N THR A 209 9.17 10.78 22.82
CA THR A 209 9.06 11.71 23.96
C THR A 209 7.95 11.30 24.93
N ALA A 210 6.87 10.72 24.40
CA ALA A 210 5.73 10.24 25.18
C ALA A 210 5.89 8.83 25.77
N GLY A 211 7.02 8.14 25.51
CA GLY A 211 7.25 6.77 25.97
C GLY A 211 6.30 5.73 25.37
N ALA A 212 5.80 5.97 24.15
CA ALA A 212 4.76 5.14 23.53
C ALA A 212 5.27 3.78 23.02
N PHE A 213 6.58 3.62 22.87
CA PHE A 213 7.24 2.41 22.37
C PHE A 213 8.64 2.25 22.98
N GLN A 214 9.23 1.07 22.82
CA GLN A 214 10.65 0.84 23.06
C GLN A 214 11.45 0.81 21.77
N ILE A 215 12.67 1.32 21.79
CA ILE A 215 13.62 1.19 20.66
C ILE A 215 14.33 -0.15 20.80
N LEU A 216 14.22 -0.99 19.77
CA LEU A 216 14.84 -2.32 19.75
C LEU A 216 16.25 -2.29 19.14
N SER A 217 16.43 -1.56 18.05
CA SER A 217 17.68 -1.53 17.30
C SER A 217 17.75 -0.32 16.38
N GLU A 218 18.98 0.06 16.04
CA GLU A 218 19.30 1.04 15.01
C GLU A 218 20.03 0.33 13.87
N GLY A 219 19.57 0.56 12.65
CA GLY A 219 20.13 0.04 11.42
C GLY A 219 20.56 1.15 10.47
N TYR A 220 21.45 0.81 9.55
CA TYR A 220 21.88 1.67 8.45
C TYR A 220 21.80 0.89 7.15
N GLY A 221 21.18 1.45 6.12
CA GLY A 221 21.02 0.75 4.84
C GLY A 221 20.26 1.53 3.78
N GLU A 222 20.26 0.97 2.56
CA GLU A 222 19.47 1.49 1.45
C GLU A 222 17.97 1.49 1.78
N GLY A 223 17.25 2.55 1.39
CA GLY A 223 15.83 2.69 1.68
C GLY A 223 14.91 1.94 0.70
N SER A 224 13.59 2.07 0.91
CA SER A 224 12.57 1.42 0.09
C SER A 224 12.51 1.95 -1.35
N ILE A 225 11.98 1.13 -2.26
CA ILE A 225 11.71 1.50 -3.66
C ILE A 225 10.30 2.08 -3.75
N GLY A 226 10.21 3.34 -4.17
CA GLY A 226 8.97 4.07 -4.42
C GLY A 226 8.76 4.37 -5.90
N VAL A 227 7.77 5.20 -6.22
CA VAL A 227 7.45 5.59 -7.60
C VAL A 227 8.59 6.37 -8.26
N ALA A 228 9.33 7.19 -7.51
CA ALA A 228 10.51 7.89 -8.02
C ALA A 228 11.81 7.07 -7.92
N GLY A 229 11.73 5.77 -7.62
CA GLY A 229 12.88 4.89 -7.47
C GLY A 229 13.33 4.69 -6.04
N MET A 230 14.61 4.37 -5.86
CA MET A 230 15.18 3.96 -4.57
C MET A 230 15.57 5.16 -3.70
N ALA A 231 15.19 5.11 -2.42
CA ALA A 231 15.68 6.07 -1.44
C ALA A 231 17.18 5.88 -1.13
N MET A 232 17.87 6.99 -0.87
CA MET A 232 19.28 6.96 -0.43
C MET A 232 19.43 6.20 0.89
N ALA A 233 20.63 5.67 1.13
CA ALA A 233 20.91 4.97 2.37
C ALA A 233 20.87 5.93 3.55
N ASP A 234 20.14 5.55 4.60
CA ASP A 234 20.00 6.35 5.82
C ASP A 234 19.88 5.44 7.05
N THR A 235 19.80 6.07 8.22
CA THR A 235 19.57 5.42 9.49
C THR A 235 18.09 5.09 9.65
N SER A 236 17.80 3.85 10.05
CA SER A 236 16.45 3.41 10.39
C SER A 236 16.41 2.87 11.81
N LEU A 237 15.34 3.17 12.52
CA LEU A 237 15.12 2.71 13.89
C LEU A 237 14.03 1.65 13.90
N ARG A 238 14.30 0.53 14.56
CA ARG A 238 13.31 -0.51 14.83
C ARG A 238 12.74 -0.27 16.21
N VAL A 239 11.43 -0.15 16.30
CA VAL A 239 10.69 0.10 17.55
C VAL A 239 9.65 -0.97 17.77
N GLN A 240 9.27 -1.17 19.03
CA GLN A 240 8.15 -2.01 19.41
C GLN A 240 7.14 -1.22 20.22
N PHE A 241 5.92 -1.14 19.68
CA PHE A 241 4.76 -0.66 20.41
C PHE A 241 4.21 -1.79 21.28
N PRO A 242 4.05 -1.60 22.61
CA PRO A 242 3.41 -2.60 23.46
C PRO A 242 1.95 -2.82 23.06
N LEU A 243 1.29 -1.77 22.54
CA LEU A 243 -0.09 -1.82 22.07
C LEU A 243 -0.29 -0.81 20.92
N LEU A 244 -0.89 -1.28 19.82
CA LEU A 244 -1.58 -0.47 18.83
C LEU A 244 -3.05 -0.89 18.80
N SER A 245 -4.00 0.06 18.75
CA SER A 245 -5.42 -0.26 18.62
C SER A 245 -5.99 0.29 17.31
N VAL A 246 -6.64 -0.58 16.53
CA VAL A 246 -7.40 -0.21 15.34
C VAL A 246 -8.88 -0.35 15.66
N GLY A 247 -9.51 0.78 15.99
CA GLY A 247 -10.86 0.80 16.53
C GLY A 247 -10.92 0.02 17.84
N GLY A 248 -11.82 -0.96 17.92
CA GLY A 248 -11.94 -1.83 19.09
C GLY A 248 -10.94 -3.00 19.16
N THR A 249 -10.07 -3.17 18.16
CA THR A 249 -9.16 -4.33 18.06
C THR A 249 -7.78 -3.98 18.58
N LYS A 250 -7.19 -4.85 19.40
CA LYS A 250 -5.87 -4.66 20.01
C LYS A 250 -4.79 -5.46 19.31
N PHE A 251 -3.64 -4.85 19.07
CA PHE A 251 -2.44 -5.48 18.54
C PHE A 251 -1.29 -5.23 19.50
N GLN A 252 -0.81 -6.29 20.16
CA GLN A 252 0.30 -6.22 21.11
C GLN A 252 1.65 -6.41 20.41
N ASN A 253 2.72 -5.88 21.01
CA ASN A 253 4.10 -6.10 20.59
C ASN A 253 4.39 -5.80 19.10
N VAL A 254 3.71 -4.78 18.55
CA VAL A 254 3.85 -4.42 17.13
C VAL A 254 5.22 -3.84 16.88
N THR A 255 6.02 -4.52 16.05
CA THR A 255 7.30 -3.99 15.59
C THR A 255 7.11 -3.16 14.33
N SER A 256 7.78 -2.01 14.28
CA SER A 256 7.84 -1.13 13.12
C SER A 256 9.27 -0.66 12.90
N GLU A 257 9.60 -0.32 11.66
CA GLU A 257 10.83 0.39 11.33
C GLU A 257 10.47 1.83 10.94
N THR A 258 11.38 2.79 11.19
CA THR A 258 11.20 4.17 10.75
C THR A 258 11.45 4.28 9.26
N SER A 259 10.73 5.21 8.63
CA SER A 259 10.78 5.45 7.20
C SER A 259 10.51 6.95 6.93
N THR A 260 10.80 7.40 5.72
CA THR A 260 10.59 8.80 5.28
C THR A 260 9.28 9.11 4.51
N PRO A 261 8.23 8.25 4.44
CA PRO A 261 7.01 8.59 3.72
C PRO A 261 6.28 9.77 4.38
N PRO A 262 5.46 10.49 3.61
CA PRO A 262 4.71 11.65 4.11
C PRO A 262 3.73 11.28 5.25
N PHE A 263 3.36 10.00 5.37
CA PHE A 263 2.45 9.47 6.37
C PHE A 263 3.06 8.26 7.09
N THR A 264 2.70 8.08 8.37
CA THR A 264 2.75 6.75 8.97
C THR A 264 1.74 5.86 8.23
N LEU A 265 2.14 4.62 7.92
CA LEU A 265 1.34 3.71 7.11
C LEU A 265 0.83 2.53 7.94
N LEU A 266 -0.46 2.24 7.84
CA LEU A 266 -1.09 1.00 8.26
C LEU A 266 -1.22 0.12 7.01
N GLY A 267 -0.32 -0.86 6.88
CA GLY A 267 -0.12 -1.56 5.63
C GLY A 267 -1.05 -2.74 5.39
N VAL A 268 -0.85 -3.40 4.26
CA VAL A 268 -1.68 -4.50 3.75
C VAL A 268 -1.81 -5.68 4.72
N LYS A 269 -0.82 -5.90 5.59
CA LYS A 269 -0.86 -7.01 6.57
C LYS A 269 -1.95 -6.85 7.62
N LEU A 270 -2.58 -5.69 7.75
CA LEU A 270 -3.81 -5.57 8.57
C LEU A 270 -4.89 -6.58 8.10
N LEU A 271 -4.94 -6.86 6.79
CA LEU A 271 -5.90 -7.79 6.20
C LEU A 271 -5.66 -9.25 6.62
N ASP A 272 -4.47 -9.61 7.12
CA ASP A 272 -4.24 -10.94 7.71
C ASP A 272 -5.13 -11.17 8.94
N TYR A 273 -5.66 -10.09 9.54
CA TYR A 273 -6.38 -10.08 10.80
C TYR A 273 -7.85 -9.68 10.68
N GLY A 274 -8.35 -9.36 9.49
CA GLY A 274 -9.74 -8.96 9.31
C GLY A 274 -10.11 -8.45 7.93
N LYS A 275 -11.29 -7.82 7.88
CA LYS A 275 -11.79 -7.12 6.69
C LYS A 275 -11.74 -5.62 6.90
N VAL A 276 -11.43 -4.90 5.84
CA VAL A 276 -11.49 -3.44 5.82
C VAL A 276 -12.62 -2.99 4.90
N THR A 277 -13.49 -2.09 5.36
CA THR A 277 -14.43 -1.39 4.48
C THR A 277 -14.09 0.10 4.44
N LEU A 278 -13.83 0.62 3.25
CA LEU A 278 -13.63 2.04 2.97
C LEU A 278 -14.91 2.59 2.35
N ASP A 279 -15.68 3.37 3.11
CA ASP A 279 -16.82 4.13 2.62
C ASP A 279 -16.34 5.55 2.28
N TYR A 280 -15.71 5.69 1.10
CA TYR A 280 -15.09 6.95 0.67
C TYR A 280 -16.07 8.13 0.67
N PRO A 281 -17.31 8.02 0.16
CA PRO A 281 -18.24 9.15 0.13
C PRO A 281 -18.65 9.66 1.51
N ARG A 282 -18.62 8.80 2.53
CA ARG A 282 -18.94 9.18 3.91
C ARG A 282 -17.69 9.43 4.77
N GLY A 283 -16.50 9.22 4.22
CA GLY A 283 -15.23 9.35 4.92
C GLY A 283 -15.13 8.40 6.11
N ARG A 284 -15.45 7.11 5.93
CA ARG A 284 -15.45 6.12 7.02
C ARG A 284 -14.58 4.92 6.68
N PHE A 285 -13.76 4.54 7.64
CA PHE A 285 -13.01 3.30 7.68
C PHE A 285 -13.69 2.34 8.64
N TYR A 286 -13.91 1.11 8.25
CA TYR A 286 -14.38 0.05 9.15
C TYR A 286 -13.37 -1.07 9.17
N PHE A 287 -13.07 -1.58 10.37
CA PHE A 287 -12.25 -2.78 10.51
C PHE A 287 -13.01 -3.88 11.26
N GLU A 288 -13.25 -4.99 10.56
CA GLU A 288 -13.88 -6.17 11.10
C GLU A 288 -12.83 -7.25 11.34
N ALA A 289 -12.20 -7.19 12.52
CA ALA A 289 -11.24 -8.18 12.92
C ALA A 289 -11.87 -9.57 13.08
N TYR A 290 -11.09 -10.62 12.78
CA TYR A 290 -11.50 -12.00 13.03
C TYR A 290 -11.49 -12.33 14.53
N GLU A 291 -10.54 -11.76 15.28
CA GLU A 291 -10.40 -11.84 16.73
C GLU A 291 -10.27 -10.43 17.33
N PRO A 292 -10.65 -10.22 18.60
CA PRO A 292 -10.58 -8.90 19.25
C PRO A 292 -9.15 -8.45 19.58
N GLU A 293 -8.19 -9.38 19.65
CA GLU A 293 -6.83 -9.11 20.08
C GLU A 293 -5.82 -10.06 19.43
N TYR A 294 -4.63 -9.54 19.11
CA TYR A 294 -3.53 -10.28 18.51
C TYR A 294 -2.19 -9.89 19.14
N ASP A 295 -1.27 -10.86 19.25
CA ASP A 295 0.14 -10.62 19.59
C ASP A 295 0.98 -10.68 18.31
N LEU A 296 1.66 -9.57 17.99
CA LEU A 296 2.49 -9.39 16.80
C LEU A 296 3.99 -9.48 17.11
N ALA A 297 4.34 -10.01 18.28
CA ALA A 297 5.72 -10.31 18.65
C ALA A 297 6.40 -11.09 17.51
N SER A 298 7.48 -10.51 16.98
CA SER A 298 8.20 -11.05 15.83
C SER A 298 9.69 -10.91 16.02
N LYS A 299 10.41 -11.87 15.45
CA LYS A 299 11.87 -11.89 15.38
C LYS A 299 12.35 -11.24 14.10
N HIS A 300 13.52 -10.63 14.13
CA HIS A 300 14.04 -9.82 13.02
C HIS A 300 15.42 -10.26 12.58
N TYR A 301 15.71 -10.06 11.30
CA TYR A 301 17.08 -10.20 10.82
C TYR A 301 17.88 -8.97 11.21
N ASN A 302 19.15 -9.20 11.57
CA ASN A 302 20.10 -8.13 11.85
C ASN A 302 20.91 -7.70 10.62
N VAL A 303 20.63 -8.30 9.47
CA VAL A 303 21.18 -7.97 8.17
C VAL A 303 20.06 -8.11 7.13
N ALA A 304 19.89 -7.14 6.24
CA ALA A 304 19.07 -7.28 5.05
C ALA A 304 19.96 -7.52 3.82
N LEU A 305 19.41 -8.24 2.85
CA LEU A 305 20.11 -8.64 1.64
C LEU A 305 19.36 -8.14 0.42
N ARG A 306 20.09 -7.77 -0.62
CA ARG A 306 19.55 -7.33 -1.90
C ARG A 306 20.34 -7.92 -3.06
N VAL A 307 19.68 -8.10 -4.20
CA VAL A 307 20.34 -8.39 -5.46
C VAL A 307 20.71 -7.08 -6.16
N LYS A 308 21.98 -6.91 -6.53
CA LYS A 308 22.49 -5.79 -7.33
C LYS A 308 23.44 -6.34 -8.38
N ASP A 309 23.17 -6.05 -9.65
CA ASP A 309 23.96 -6.52 -10.80
C ASP A 309 24.13 -8.06 -10.80
N GLY A 310 23.08 -8.77 -10.39
CA GLY A 310 23.08 -10.23 -10.26
C GLY A 310 23.74 -10.79 -9.00
N GLU A 311 24.36 -9.94 -8.18
CA GLU A 311 25.10 -10.32 -6.97
C GLU A 311 24.27 -10.09 -5.71
N LEU A 312 24.42 -10.98 -4.71
CA LEU A 312 23.78 -10.84 -3.41
C LEU A 312 24.65 -9.98 -2.48
N ILE A 313 24.16 -8.81 -2.10
CA ILE A 313 24.87 -7.83 -1.27
C ILE A 313 24.14 -7.56 0.04
N ILE A 314 24.89 -7.11 1.05
CA ILE A 314 24.33 -6.57 2.29
C ILE A 314 23.71 -5.20 2.02
N SER A 315 22.39 -5.06 2.19
CA SER A 315 21.68 -3.80 1.96
C SER A 315 21.42 -2.99 3.22
N THR A 316 21.34 -3.67 4.38
CA THR A 316 21.09 -3.02 5.67
C THR A 316 21.81 -3.79 6.77
N VAL A 317 22.40 -3.06 7.71
CA VAL A 317 23.09 -3.63 8.88
C VAL A 317 22.47 -3.07 10.15
N TRP A 318 21.99 -3.94 11.03
CA TRP A 318 21.41 -3.58 12.33
C TRP A 318 22.44 -3.72 13.46
N THR A 319 22.12 -3.20 14.65
CA THR A 319 23.05 -2.97 15.76
C THR A 319 24.00 -4.14 16.05
N SER A 320 23.52 -5.39 16.13
CA SER A 320 24.37 -6.55 16.47
C SER A 320 25.38 -6.93 15.37
N MET A 321 25.22 -6.39 14.16
CA MET A 321 26.08 -6.66 13.00
C MET A 321 26.94 -5.45 12.62
N LYS A 322 26.78 -4.30 13.29
CA LYS A 322 27.65 -3.13 13.11
C LYS A 322 29.10 -3.51 13.44
N GLY A 323 30.03 -3.20 12.53
CA GLY A 323 31.45 -3.58 12.64
C GLY A 323 31.76 -5.05 12.32
N VAL A 324 30.74 -5.89 12.17
CA VAL A 324 30.88 -7.27 11.65
C VAL A 324 30.88 -7.23 10.14
N VAL A 325 29.85 -6.64 9.53
CA VAL A 325 29.71 -6.43 8.08
C VAL A 325 29.28 -4.98 7.79
N GLU A 326 29.49 -4.53 6.56
CA GLU A 326 29.11 -3.20 6.07
C GLU A 326 28.07 -3.31 4.94
N VAL A 327 27.29 -2.25 4.76
CA VAL A 327 26.42 -2.11 3.58
C VAL A 327 27.29 -2.13 2.32
N GLY A 328 26.88 -2.91 1.33
CA GLY A 328 27.64 -3.14 0.09
C GLY A 328 28.59 -4.35 0.13
N ASP A 329 28.81 -4.97 1.30
CA ASP A 329 29.58 -6.22 1.35
C ASP A 329 28.88 -7.34 0.56
N LYS A 330 29.65 -8.22 -0.10
CA LYS A 330 29.13 -9.25 -1.01
C LYS A 330 29.01 -10.60 -0.31
N VAL A 331 27.85 -11.25 -0.43
CA VAL A 331 27.70 -12.65 -0.01
C VAL A 331 28.29 -13.56 -1.10
N THR A 332 29.29 -14.37 -0.76
CA THR A 332 29.99 -15.26 -1.70
C THR A 332 29.57 -16.73 -1.55
N LYS A 333 29.13 -17.15 -0.36
CA LYS A 333 28.64 -18.51 -0.12
C LYS A 333 27.42 -18.51 0.82
N ILE A 334 26.49 -19.42 0.57
CA ILE A 334 25.38 -19.76 1.46
C ILE A 334 25.54 -21.20 1.92
N ASN A 335 25.64 -21.40 3.24
CA ASN A 335 25.87 -22.71 3.87
C ASN A 335 27.09 -23.45 3.29
N GLY A 336 28.16 -22.70 2.98
CA GLY A 336 29.41 -23.22 2.42
C GLY A 336 29.39 -23.48 0.90
N LYS A 337 28.23 -23.35 0.24
CA LYS A 337 28.12 -23.46 -1.22
C LYS A 337 28.23 -22.08 -1.87
N PRO A 338 29.01 -21.90 -2.94
CA PRO A 338 29.04 -20.64 -3.69
C PRO A 338 27.65 -20.16 -4.07
N VAL A 339 27.40 -18.86 -4.00
CA VAL A 339 26.15 -18.28 -4.51
C VAL A 339 26.17 -18.27 -6.04
N GLY A 340 24.99 -18.39 -6.65
CA GLY A 340 24.80 -18.15 -8.07
C GLY A 340 24.58 -16.67 -8.38
N THR A 341 24.15 -16.42 -9.61
CA THR A 341 23.58 -15.13 -10.04
C THR A 341 22.08 -15.15 -9.76
N TYR A 342 21.54 -14.03 -9.27
CA TYR A 342 20.12 -13.89 -8.95
C TYR A 342 19.46 -12.84 -9.84
N ASP A 343 18.20 -13.07 -10.20
CA ASP A 343 17.37 -12.04 -10.80
C ASP A 343 16.82 -11.09 -9.72
N PHE A 344 16.85 -9.79 -10.01
CA PHE A 344 16.41 -8.77 -9.05
C PHE A 344 14.92 -8.90 -8.74
N CYS A 345 14.07 -9.03 -9.76
CA CYS A 345 12.63 -9.11 -9.57
C CYS A 345 12.20 -10.41 -8.90
N GLU A 346 12.77 -11.55 -9.29
CA GLU A 346 12.56 -12.82 -8.60
C GLU A 346 12.98 -12.73 -7.12
N SER A 347 14.06 -12.01 -6.81
CA SER A 347 14.47 -11.79 -5.41
C SER A 347 13.47 -10.94 -4.60
N ILE A 348 12.72 -10.04 -5.26
CA ILE A 348 11.69 -9.23 -4.61
C ILE A 348 10.38 -10.00 -4.45
N ILE A 349 9.94 -10.69 -5.51
CA ILE A 349 8.66 -11.43 -5.52
C ILE A 349 8.76 -12.68 -4.65
N ASN A 350 9.80 -13.47 -4.90
CA ASN A 350 9.96 -14.78 -4.35
C ASN A 350 11.02 -14.78 -3.25
N GLY A 351 12.04 -13.94 -3.27
CA GLY A 351 13.14 -14.02 -2.31
C GLY A 351 14.17 -15.10 -2.68
N ILE A 352 15.32 -15.07 -2.03
CA ILE A 352 16.45 -15.97 -2.33
C ILE A 352 16.11 -17.41 -1.89
N PRO A 353 16.02 -18.39 -2.83
CA PRO A 353 15.61 -19.76 -2.52
C PRO A 353 16.44 -20.44 -1.42
N GLU A 354 17.75 -20.24 -1.45
CA GLU A 354 18.72 -20.86 -0.53
C GLU A 354 18.53 -20.37 0.92
N LEU A 355 17.98 -19.17 1.11
CA LEU A 355 17.69 -18.61 2.42
C LEU A 355 16.39 -19.15 3.01
N LYS A 356 15.46 -19.64 2.18
CA LYS A 356 14.17 -20.20 2.63
C LYS A 356 14.30 -21.60 3.22
N ALA A 357 15.32 -22.36 2.80
CA ALA A 357 15.45 -23.77 3.14
C ALA A 357 15.74 -24.02 4.63
N LYS A 358 16.31 -23.05 5.35
CA LYS A 358 16.73 -23.20 6.74
C LYS A 358 16.40 -21.96 7.56
N LYS A 359 15.96 -22.18 8.82
CA LYS A 359 15.74 -21.10 9.80
C LYS A 359 17.03 -20.38 10.22
N LYS A 360 18.17 -21.06 10.06
CA LYS A 360 19.51 -20.56 10.38
C LYS A 360 20.44 -20.89 9.22
N THR A 361 21.05 -19.86 8.66
CA THR A 361 21.90 -19.97 7.48
C THR A 361 23.26 -19.36 7.77
N LYS A 362 24.34 -20.00 7.33
CA LYS A 362 25.69 -19.40 7.37
C LYS A 362 25.92 -18.64 6.08
N LEU A 363 26.23 -17.35 6.17
CA LEU A 363 26.64 -16.54 5.03
C LEU A 363 28.13 -16.31 5.11
N THR A 364 28.84 -16.63 4.04
CA THR A 364 30.20 -16.18 3.82
C THR A 364 30.13 -14.85 3.08
N VAL A 365 30.72 -13.81 3.67
CA VAL A 365 30.65 -12.42 3.22
C VAL A 365 32.06 -11.92 2.94
N GLN A 366 32.29 -11.43 1.73
CA GLN A 366 33.51 -10.72 1.36
C GLN A 366 33.42 -9.28 1.86
N THR A 367 34.23 -8.95 2.85
CA THR A 367 34.35 -7.60 3.41
C THR A 367 35.66 -6.95 2.96
N LYS A 368 35.80 -5.64 3.19
CA LYS A 368 37.09 -4.92 3.01
C LYS A 368 38.23 -5.48 3.87
N ARG A 369 37.91 -6.18 4.98
CA ARG A 369 38.88 -6.77 5.92
C ARG A 369 39.10 -8.27 5.69
N GLY A 370 38.63 -8.80 4.56
CA GLY A 370 38.69 -10.23 4.23
C GLY A 370 37.35 -10.95 4.37
N GLU A 371 37.39 -12.27 4.24
CA GLU A 371 36.21 -13.14 4.32
C GLU A 371 35.72 -13.26 5.78
N LYS A 372 34.42 -13.06 6.01
CA LYS A 372 33.77 -13.31 7.29
C LYS A 372 32.62 -14.29 7.13
N VAL A 373 32.38 -15.09 8.17
CA VAL A 373 31.20 -15.97 8.23
C VAL A 373 30.24 -15.45 9.28
N ILE A 374 29.04 -15.07 8.86
CA ILE A 374 27.96 -14.62 9.74
C ILE A 374 26.82 -15.63 9.80
N VAL A 375 26.04 -15.57 10.87
CA VAL A 375 24.81 -16.33 11.02
C VAL A 375 23.64 -15.44 10.62
N TYR A 376 22.93 -15.84 9.57
CA TYR A 376 21.69 -15.23 9.11
C TYR A 376 20.49 -16.00 9.69
N GLN A 377 19.85 -15.41 10.69
CA GLN A 377 18.68 -15.93 11.38
C GLN A 377 17.85 -14.77 11.94
N LYS A 378 16.56 -15.02 12.21
CA LYS A 378 15.74 -14.06 12.94
C LYS A 378 16.01 -14.19 14.43
N GLU A 379 16.29 -13.07 15.10
CA GLU A 379 16.56 -12.99 16.54
C GLU A 379 15.35 -12.46 17.31
#